data_AF-A0A6F9AFA3-F1
#
_entry.id   AF-A0A6F9AFA3-F1
#
_cell.length_a   1.000
_cell.length_b   1.000
_cell.length_c   1.000
_cell.angle_alpha   90.00
_cell.angle_beta   90.00
_cell.angle_gamma   90.00
#
_symmetry.space_group_name_H-M   'P 1'
#
loop_
_entity.id
_entity.type
_entity.pdbx_description
1 polymer ?
#
loop_
_entity_poly.entity_id
_entity_poly.type
_entity_poly.pdbx_seq_one_letter_code
_entity_poly.pdbx_strand_id
1 'polypeptide(L)'
;VDKFLYHLRLSDENLMDVSLRFRREMDKGLGRDSNPTAAVKMLPTFVRSTPDGTEKGDFLALDLGGTNFRVLLVKVSDNGKQKVEMENQIYAIPEELMRGSGTELFDHIAECLANFLEKLGIKNQKLPLGFTFSFPCQQTKLDESILVSWTKGFKSHGVEGRDVVSLLRKAIKKRE
;
A
#
# COMPACT_ATOMS: atom_id res chain seq x y z
N VAL A 1 4.89 36.94 16.93
CA VAL A 1 4.98 35.81 15.96
C VAL A 1 6.32 35.09 16.12
N ASP A 2 7.47 35.78 16.04
CA ASP A 2 8.79 35.13 16.11
C ASP A 2 9.07 34.31 17.38
N LYS A 3 8.61 34.79 18.55
CA LYS A 3 8.69 34.00 19.82
C LYS A 3 8.02 32.63 19.72
N PHE A 4 6.90 32.53 18.98
CA PHE A 4 6.17 31.27 18.81
C PHE A 4 6.79 30.38 17.72
N LEU A 5 7.39 30.98 16.69
CA LEU A 5 8.06 30.25 15.61
C LEU A 5 9.48 29.80 15.97
N TYR A 6 10.09 30.40 17.00
CA TYR A 6 11.46 30.10 17.42
C TYR A 6 11.67 28.61 17.70
N HIS A 7 10.71 27.96 18.38
CA HIS A 7 10.79 26.53 18.71
C HIS A 7 10.68 25.58 17.50
N LEU A 8 10.33 26.10 16.32
CA LEU A 8 10.29 25.34 15.07
C LEU A 8 11.58 25.46 14.26
N ARG A 9 12.51 26.35 14.67
CA ARG A 9 13.82 26.47 14.04
C ARG A 9 14.73 25.36 14.55
N LEU A 10 15.11 24.46 13.65
CA LEU A 10 16.07 23.41 13.94
C LEU A 10 17.44 23.84 13.41
N SER A 11 18.46 23.79 14.26
CA SER A 11 19.85 23.96 13.83
C SER A 11 20.35 22.68 13.15
N ASP A 12 21.47 22.78 12.43
CA ASP A 12 22.15 21.62 11.85
C ASP A 12 22.51 20.57 12.92
N GLU A 13 22.85 21.01 14.13
CA GLU A 13 23.09 20.12 15.27
C GLU A 13 21.82 19.37 15.68
N ASN A 14 20.65 20.03 15.72
CA ASN A 14 19.39 19.36 16.01
C ASN A 14 19.03 18.35 14.90
N LEU A 15 19.24 18.70 13.64
CA LEU A 15 18.98 17.80 12.51
C LEU A 15 19.90 16.57 12.55
N MET A 16 21.17 16.76 12.91
CA MET A 16 22.12 15.65 13.07
C MET A 16 21.73 14.73 14.24
N ASP A 17 21.33 15.28 15.39
CA ASP A 17 20.83 14.49 16.53
C ASP A 17 19.58 13.68 16.13
N VAL A 18 18.62 14.29 15.42
CA VAL A 18 17.44 13.58 14.90
C VAL A 18 17.84 12.45 13.95
N SER A 19 18.79 12.69 13.04
CA SER A 19 19.31 11.67 12.12
C SER A 19 19.93 10.47 12.87
N LEU A 20 20.76 10.74 13.88
CA LEU A 20 21.38 9.70 14.70
C LEU A 20 20.35 8.91 15.51
N ARG A 21 19.34 9.58 16.07
CA ARG A 21 18.23 8.90 16.78
C ARG A 21 17.42 8.02 15.84
N PHE A 22 17.12 8.51 14.64
CA PHE A 22 16.40 7.74 13.62
C PHE A 22 17.20 6.51 13.22
N ARG A 23 18.51 6.66 12.95
CA ARG A 23 19.41 5.54 12.64
C ARG A 23 19.41 4.48 13.73
N ARG A 24 19.50 4.88 15.00
CA ARG A 24 19.44 3.95 16.13
C ARG A 24 18.12 3.18 16.20
N GLU A 25 16.99 3.82 15.90
CA GLU A 25 15.70 3.13 15.85
C GLU A 25 15.59 2.20 14.64
N MET A 26 16.21 2.52 13.49
CA MET A 26 16.33 1.58 12.37
C MET A 26 17.14 0.34 12.77
N ASP A 27 18.30 0.52 13.40
CA ASP A 27 19.15 -0.61 13.83
C ASP A 27 18.41 -1.50 14.84
N LYS A 28 17.67 -0.92 15.79
CA LYS A 28 16.76 -1.67 16.68
C LYS A 28 15.66 -2.39 15.92
N GLY A 29 15.07 -1.75 14.92
CA GLY A 29 14.04 -2.34 14.06
C GLY A 29 14.56 -3.54 13.26
N LEU A 30 15.83 -3.54 12.85
CA LEU A 30 16.44 -4.67 12.15
C LEU A 30 16.88 -5.80 13.11
N GLY A 31 17.16 -5.48 14.37
CA GLY A 31 17.56 -6.47 15.37
C GLY A 31 16.43 -7.43 15.74
N ARG A 32 16.69 -8.74 15.67
CA ARG A 32 15.70 -9.81 15.95
C ARG A 32 14.99 -9.63 17.30
N ASP A 33 15.76 -9.40 18.36
CA ASP A 33 15.23 -9.33 19.73
C ASP A 33 14.70 -7.93 20.09
N SER A 34 15.18 -6.89 19.42
CA SER A 34 14.78 -5.50 19.65
C SER A 34 13.57 -5.06 18.81
N ASN A 35 13.31 -5.73 17.68
CA ASN A 35 12.20 -5.40 16.76
C ASN A 35 10.81 -5.36 17.44
N PRO A 36 10.43 -6.32 18.31
CA PRO A 36 9.11 -6.31 18.96
C PRO A 36 8.81 -5.00 19.70
N THR A 37 9.83 -4.40 20.32
CA THR A 37 9.72 -3.14 21.07
C THR A 37 10.20 -1.90 20.31
N ALA A 38 10.75 -2.04 19.10
CA ALA A 38 11.25 -0.91 18.32
C ALA A 38 10.11 0.01 17.85
N ALA A 39 10.36 1.33 17.82
CA ALA A 39 9.41 2.30 17.28
C ALA A 39 9.36 2.26 15.74
N VAL A 40 10.51 2.07 15.10
CA VAL A 40 10.64 1.89 13.64
C VAL A 40 10.75 0.39 13.36
N LYS A 41 9.72 -0.20 12.75
CA LYS A 41 9.58 -1.67 12.65
C LYS A 41 10.42 -2.33 11.56
N MET A 42 10.96 -1.58 10.60
CA MET A 42 11.81 -2.10 9.51
C MET A 42 11.24 -3.37 8.85
N LEU A 43 9.93 -3.35 8.53
CA LEU A 43 9.21 -4.52 8.03
C LEU A 43 9.71 -4.91 6.62
N PRO A 44 10.04 -6.20 6.38
CA PRO A 44 10.51 -6.65 5.08
C PRO A 44 9.39 -6.64 4.04
N THR A 45 9.68 -6.10 2.85
CA THR A 45 8.72 -6.00 1.73
C THR A 45 8.67 -7.24 0.83
N PHE A 46 9.64 -8.14 0.99
CA PHE A 46 9.88 -9.30 0.11
C PHE A 46 10.20 -8.96 -1.36
N VAL A 47 10.37 -7.68 -1.70
CA VAL A 47 10.97 -7.23 -2.96
C VAL A 47 12.48 -7.32 -2.82
N ARG A 48 13.13 -8.16 -3.63
CA ARG A 48 14.56 -8.52 -3.46
C ARG A 48 15.50 -7.86 -4.47
N SER A 49 14.96 -7.24 -5.51
CA SER A 49 15.71 -6.55 -6.54
C SER A 49 14.92 -5.35 -7.05
N THR A 50 15.63 -4.36 -7.56
CA THR A 50 15.04 -3.27 -8.35
C THR A 50 14.78 -3.75 -9.77
N PRO A 51 13.94 -3.04 -10.54
CA PRO A 51 13.73 -3.34 -11.95
C PRO A 51 15.05 -3.40 -12.74
N ASP A 52 15.16 -4.34 -13.66
CA ASP A 52 16.36 -4.57 -14.49
C ASP A 52 16.15 -4.28 -15.99
N GLY A 53 14.93 -3.90 -16.38
CA GLY A 53 14.58 -3.58 -17.76
C GLY A 53 13.99 -4.76 -18.53
N THR A 54 13.97 -5.97 -17.96
CA THR A 54 13.37 -7.16 -18.60
C THR A 54 11.86 -7.25 -18.38
N GLU A 55 11.29 -6.37 -17.56
CA GLU A 55 9.86 -6.35 -17.25
C GLU A 55 9.04 -6.01 -18.49
N LYS A 56 7.99 -6.79 -18.72
CA LYS A 56 7.02 -6.60 -19.80
C LYS A 56 5.68 -7.22 -19.46
N GLY A 57 4.63 -6.70 -20.08
CA GLY A 57 3.26 -7.19 -19.93
C GLY A 57 2.32 -6.13 -19.36
N ASP A 58 1.07 -6.57 -19.18
CA ASP A 58 -0.01 -5.74 -18.68
C ASP A 58 -0.32 -6.14 -17.23
N PHE A 59 -0.34 -5.15 -16.34
CA PHE A 59 -0.49 -5.33 -14.92
C PHE A 59 -1.62 -4.46 -14.40
N LEU A 60 -2.42 -5.01 -13.48
CA LEU A 60 -3.33 -4.21 -12.67
C LEU A 60 -2.59 -3.73 -11.43
N ALA A 61 -2.90 -2.52 -10.97
CA ALA A 61 -2.49 -2.05 -9.66
C ALA A 61 -3.67 -1.44 -8.90
N LEU A 62 -3.71 -1.72 -7.61
CA LEU A 62 -4.63 -1.11 -6.67
C LEU A 62 -3.83 -0.22 -5.71
N ASP A 63 -4.25 1.02 -5.54
CA ASP A 63 -3.61 1.96 -4.61
C ASP A 63 -4.62 2.41 -3.55
N LEU A 64 -4.42 1.92 -2.33
CA LEU A 64 -5.23 2.24 -1.16
C LEU A 64 -4.33 2.81 -0.07
N GLY A 65 -4.46 4.12 0.18
CA GLY A 65 -3.70 4.79 1.23
C GLY A 65 -4.37 5.99 1.88
N GLY A 66 -5.58 6.34 1.45
CA GLY A 66 -6.34 7.48 1.92
C GLY A 66 -7.78 7.40 1.41
N THR A 67 -8.47 8.52 1.34
CA THR A 67 -9.87 8.60 0.87
C THR A 67 -10.01 8.37 -0.64
N ASN A 68 -8.92 8.52 -1.40
CA ASN A 68 -8.88 8.29 -2.83
C ASN A 68 -8.26 6.93 -3.12
N PHE A 69 -9.09 5.97 -3.51
CA PHE A 69 -8.67 4.68 -4.01
C PHE A 69 -8.41 4.76 -5.51
N ARG A 70 -7.37 4.11 -6.02
CA ARG A 70 -7.09 4.07 -7.46
C ARG A 70 -7.01 2.65 -7.96
N VAL A 71 -7.59 2.43 -9.14
CA VAL A 71 -7.39 1.23 -9.95
C VAL A 71 -6.60 1.66 -11.18
N LEU A 72 -5.55 0.92 -11.51
CA LEU A 72 -4.65 1.21 -12.62
C LEU A 72 -4.49 -0.01 -13.52
N LEU A 73 -4.37 0.24 -14.82
CA LEU A 73 -3.79 -0.67 -15.80
C LEU A 73 -2.44 -0.09 -16.23
N VAL A 74 -1.37 -0.86 -16.04
CA VAL A 74 0.00 -0.49 -16.39
C VAL A 74 0.48 -1.43 -17.48
N LYS A 75 0.81 -0.88 -18.64
CA LYS A 75 1.33 -1.63 -19.79
C LYS A 75 2.82 -1.35 -19.91
N VAL A 76 3.64 -2.38 -19.73
CA VAL A 76 5.10 -2.30 -19.87
C VAL A 76 5.50 -2.99 -21.17
N SER A 77 6.03 -2.24 -22.12
CA SER A 77 6.39 -2.73 -23.45
C SER A 77 7.88 -2.57 -23.73
N ASP A 78 8.44 -3.55 -24.42
CA ASP A 78 9.81 -3.56 -24.90
C ASP A 78 9.83 -3.18 -26.39
N ASN A 79 9.81 -1.87 -26.66
CA ASN A 79 9.91 -1.31 -28.02
C ASN A 79 11.30 -0.69 -28.27
N GLY A 80 12.37 -1.28 -27.72
CA GLY A 80 13.75 -0.74 -27.80
C GLY A 80 14.02 0.47 -26.90
N LYS A 81 12.98 1.07 -26.32
CA LYS A 81 12.99 1.90 -25.12
C LYS A 81 11.85 1.40 -24.26
N GLN A 82 12.11 0.90 -23.06
CA GLN A 82 11.08 0.39 -22.15
C GLN A 82 10.03 1.48 -21.94
N LYS A 83 8.84 1.29 -22.52
CA LYS A 83 7.75 2.28 -22.49
C LYS A 83 6.68 1.80 -21.52
N VAL A 84 6.35 2.66 -20.57
CA VAL A 84 5.30 2.44 -19.57
C VAL A 84 4.11 3.32 -19.91
N GLU A 85 2.96 2.70 -20.14
CA GLU A 85 1.68 3.39 -20.32
C GLU A 85 0.77 3.08 -19.12
N MET A 86 0.05 4.09 -18.64
CA MET A 86 -0.81 3.95 -17.47
C MET A 86 -2.18 4.54 -17.73
N GLU A 87 -3.21 3.73 -17.53
CA GLU A 87 -4.60 4.14 -17.45
C GLU A 87 -5.06 3.97 -16.00
N ASN A 88 -5.74 4.96 -15.42
CA ASN A 88 -6.21 4.85 -14.04
C ASN A 88 -7.58 5.50 -13.84
N GLN A 89 -8.26 5.08 -12.79
CA GLN A 89 -9.48 5.68 -12.32
C GLN A 89 -9.46 5.82 -10.80
N ILE A 90 -9.88 6.99 -10.33
CA ILE A 90 -10.00 7.30 -8.91
C ILE A 90 -11.44 7.01 -8.47
N TYR A 91 -11.57 6.33 -7.33
CA TYR A 91 -12.80 6.06 -6.65
C TYR A 91 -12.72 6.64 -5.24
N ALA A 92 -13.76 7.34 -4.82
CA ALA A 92 -13.87 7.75 -3.42
C ALA A 92 -14.14 6.53 -2.54
N ILE A 93 -13.57 6.53 -1.33
CA ILE A 93 -13.99 5.64 -0.26
C ILE A 93 -14.83 6.46 0.72
N PRO A 94 -16.14 6.21 0.79
CA PRO A 94 -17.02 6.80 1.79
C PRO A 94 -16.47 6.59 3.22
N GLU A 95 -16.63 7.61 4.07
CA GLU A 95 -16.13 7.58 5.46
C GLU A 95 -16.78 6.43 6.27
N GLU A 96 -18.04 6.11 5.96
CA GLU A 96 -18.75 4.95 6.49
C GLU A 96 -18.05 3.62 6.17
N LEU A 97 -17.45 3.45 4.99
CA LEU A 97 -16.66 2.25 4.67
C LEU A 97 -15.30 2.27 5.35
N MET A 98 -14.70 3.45 5.52
CA MET A 98 -13.43 3.60 6.25
C MET A 98 -13.55 3.18 7.72
N ARG A 99 -14.73 3.32 8.32
CA ARG A 99 -15.02 3.01 9.73
C ARG A 99 -15.99 1.85 9.96
N GLY A 100 -16.56 1.29 8.89
CA GLY A 100 -17.52 0.20 8.90
C GLY A 100 -16.85 -1.17 8.94
N SER A 101 -17.43 -2.15 8.25
CA SER A 101 -16.87 -3.51 8.25
C SER A 101 -15.78 -3.69 7.19
N GLY A 102 -14.81 -4.54 7.50
CA GLY A 102 -13.80 -4.96 6.52
C GLY A 102 -14.43 -5.63 5.30
N THR A 103 -15.50 -6.39 5.50
CA THR A 103 -16.21 -7.04 4.39
C THR A 103 -16.72 -6.00 3.39
N GLU A 104 -17.41 -4.95 3.85
CA GLU A 104 -17.96 -3.91 2.98
C GLU A 104 -16.84 -3.10 2.28
N LEU A 105 -15.76 -2.79 3.01
CA LEU A 105 -14.60 -2.09 2.43
C LEU A 105 -14.01 -2.87 1.26
N PHE A 106 -13.75 -4.17 1.44
CA PHE A 106 -13.16 -5.00 0.39
C PHE A 106 -14.15 -5.33 -0.73
N ASP A 107 -15.45 -5.44 -0.42
CA ASP A 107 -16.50 -5.60 -1.44
C ASP A 107 -16.62 -4.35 -2.34
N HIS A 108 -16.43 -3.14 -1.80
CA HIS A 108 -16.34 -1.88 -2.54
C HIS A 108 -15.08 -1.79 -3.40
N ILE A 109 -13.92 -2.21 -2.87
CA ILE A 109 -12.66 -2.29 -3.65
C ILE A 109 -12.83 -3.22 -4.86
N ALA A 110 -13.44 -4.40 -4.64
CA ALA A 110 -13.73 -5.35 -5.71
C ALA A 110 -14.74 -4.79 -6.74
N GLU A 111 -15.70 -3.96 -6.30
CA GLU A 111 -16.61 -3.25 -7.20
C GLU A 111 -15.90 -2.27 -8.12
N CYS A 112 -15.06 -1.42 -7.53
CA CYS A 112 -14.29 -0.42 -8.24
C CYS A 112 -13.40 -1.08 -9.30
N LEU A 113 -12.75 -2.20 -8.94
CA LEU A 113 -11.98 -3.01 -9.89
C LEU A 113 -12.86 -3.54 -11.02
N ALA A 114 -14.00 -4.17 -10.72
CA ALA A 114 -14.90 -4.71 -11.74
C ALA A 114 -15.39 -3.63 -12.72
N ASN A 115 -15.80 -2.47 -12.20
CA ASN A 115 -16.25 -1.32 -12.99
C ASN A 115 -15.13 -0.80 -13.91
N PHE A 116 -13.90 -0.75 -13.41
CA PHE A 116 -12.73 -0.33 -14.20
C PHE A 116 -12.45 -1.31 -15.36
N LEU A 117 -12.45 -2.62 -15.08
CA LEU A 117 -12.21 -3.65 -16.11
C LEU A 117 -13.32 -3.69 -17.16
N GLU A 118 -14.57 -3.47 -16.75
CA GLU A 118 -15.73 -3.41 -17.65
C GLU A 118 -15.64 -2.20 -18.60
N LYS A 119 -15.29 -1.03 -18.07
CA LYS A 119 -15.07 0.19 -18.86
C LYS A 119 -13.97 0.02 -19.91
N LEU A 120 -12.92 -0.73 -19.59
CA LEU A 120 -11.83 -1.02 -20.52
C LEU A 120 -12.11 -2.21 -21.45
N GLY A 121 -13.24 -2.91 -21.29
CA GLY A 121 -13.57 -4.10 -22.10
C GLY A 121 -12.67 -5.30 -21.85
N ILE A 122 -12.00 -5.37 -20.69
CA ILE A 122 -11.02 -6.42 -20.35
C ILE A 122 -11.47 -7.32 -19.18
N LYS A 123 -12.75 -7.28 -18.81
CA LYS A 123 -13.33 -8.04 -17.69
C LYS A 123 -13.05 -9.55 -17.72
N ASN A 124 -12.89 -10.13 -18.91
CA ASN A 124 -12.65 -11.56 -19.10
C ASN A 124 -11.15 -11.93 -19.11
N GLN A 125 -10.24 -10.96 -18.95
CA GLN A 125 -8.80 -11.20 -18.93
C GLN A 125 -8.31 -11.45 -17.51
N LYS A 126 -7.47 -12.48 -17.33
CA LYS A 126 -6.75 -12.71 -16.07
C LYS A 126 -5.41 -11.99 -16.11
N LEU A 127 -5.30 -10.88 -15.39
CA LEU A 127 -4.10 -10.07 -15.31
C LEU A 127 -3.45 -10.18 -13.92
N PRO A 128 -2.10 -10.15 -13.83
CA PRO A 128 -1.40 -10.00 -12.55
C PRO A 128 -1.79 -8.67 -11.89
N LEU A 129 -1.98 -8.68 -10.57
CA LEU A 129 -2.40 -7.52 -9.81
C LEU A 129 -1.42 -7.23 -8.67
N GLY A 130 -0.89 -6.01 -8.64
CA GLY A 130 -0.18 -5.44 -7.50
C GLY A 130 -1.14 -4.71 -6.57
N PHE A 131 -1.01 -4.90 -5.25
CA PHE A 131 -1.84 -4.20 -4.28
C PHE A 131 -0.99 -3.32 -3.36
N THR A 132 -0.93 -2.04 -3.68
CA THR A 132 -0.32 -1.01 -2.84
C THR A 132 -1.28 -0.69 -1.70
N PHE A 133 -1.07 -1.34 -0.56
CA PHE A 133 -1.86 -1.16 0.65
C PHE A 133 -1.03 -0.37 1.66
N SER A 134 -1.22 0.95 1.69
CA SER A 134 -0.35 1.90 2.40
C SER A 134 -0.66 1.99 3.90
N PHE A 135 -0.58 0.85 4.59
CA PHE A 135 -0.74 0.70 6.03
C PHE A 135 0.38 -0.20 6.58
N PRO A 136 0.67 -0.12 7.89
CA PRO A 136 1.63 -1.03 8.51
C PRO A 136 1.18 -2.49 8.38
N CYS A 137 1.94 -3.28 7.62
CA CYS A 137 1.64 -4.68 7.38
C CYS A 137 2.85 -5.56 7.65
N GLN A 138 2.61 -6.71 8.29
CA GLN A 138 3.58 -7.76 8.44
C GLN A 138 3.42 -8.74 7.27
N GLN A 139 4.44 -8.86 6.44
CA GLN A 139 4.48 -9.81 5.33
C GLN A 139 5.26 -11.06 5.74
N THR A 140 4.85 -12.22 5.23
CA THR A 140 5.59 -13.50 5.32
C THR A 140 6.12 -13.94 3.94
N LYS A 141 5.52 -13.41 2.87
CA LYS A 141 5.88 -13.57 1.46
C LYS A 141 5.28 -12.41 0.65
N LEU A 142 5.63 -12.30 -0.63
CA LEU A 142 5.23 -11.16 -1.47
C LEU A 142 3.71 -11.03 -1.63
N ASP A 143 2.97 -12.14 -1.64
CA ASP A 143 1.51 -12.19 -1.84
C ASP A 143 0.70 -12.45 -0.56
N GLU A 144 1.27 -12.13 0.60
CA GLU A 144 0.61 -12.21 1.91
C GLU A 144 0.99 -11.01 2.76
N SER A 145 0.00 -10.36 3.37
CA SER A 145 0.21 -9.11 4.08
C SER A 145 -0.82 -8.96 5.21
N ILE A 146 -0.38 -9.17 6.44
CA ILE A 146 -1.22 -9.09 7.64
C ILE A 146 -1.24 -7.63 8.11
N LEU A 147 -2.40 -6.99 8.13
CA LEU A 147 -2.52 -5.64 8.68
C LEU A 147 -2.17 -5.65 10.18
N VAL A 148 -1.19 -4.85 10.58
CA VAL A 148 -0.77 -4.72 11.99
C VAL A 148 -1.73 -3.80 12.74
N SER A 149 -1.96 -2.62 12.19
CA SER A 149 -2.83 -1.60 12.78
C SER A 149 -3.25 -0.61 11.71
N TRP A 150 -4.49 -0.16 11.76
CA TRP A 150 -4.93 0.97 10.97
C TRP A 150 -4.20 2.24 11.39
N THR A 151 -3.99 3.12 10.40
CA THR A 151 -3.46 4.47 10.61
C THR A 151 -4.30 5.45 9.81
N LYS A 152 -4.02 6.75 9.94
CA LYS A 152 -4.75 7.82 9.23
C LYS A 152 -6.21 7.84 9.70
N GLY A 153 -7.17 7.88 8.77
CA GLY A 153 -8.61 7.91 9.07
C GLY A 153 -9.32 6.55 9.06
N PHE A 154 -8.63 5.45 8.72
CA PHE A 154 -9.24 4.12 8.62
C PHE A 154 -9.39 3.48 10.00
N LYS A 155 -10.51 2.78 10.23
CA LYS A 155 -10.82 1.99 11.43
C LYS A 155 -11.76 0.80 11.12
N SER A 156 -11.74 0.31 9.89
CA SER A 156 -12.64 -0.73 9.43
C SER A 156 -12.43 -2.04 10.22
N HIS A 157 -13.49 -2.56 10.84
CA HIS A 157 -13.37 -3.65 11.79
C HIS A 157 -13.19 -5.01 11.11
N GLY A 158 -12.47 -5.93 11.76
CA GLY A 158 -12.22 -7.27 11.23
C GLY A 158 -11.15 -7.35 10.13
N VAL A 159 -10.31 -6.31 9.99
CA VAL A 159 -9.16 -6.29 9.06
C VAL A 159 -7.82 -6.39 9.80
N GLU A 160 -7.65 -5.72 10.94
CA GLU A 160 -6.43 -5.84 11.75
C GLU A 160 -6.19 -7.30 12.18
N GLY A 161 -4.95 -7.76 12.07
CA GLY A 161 -4.57 -9.16 12.29
C GLY A 161 -4.98 -10.12 11.17
N ARG A 162 -5.51 -9.63 10.04
CA ARG A 162 -5.91 -10.45 8.88
C ARG A 162 -5.04 -10.18 7.66
N ASP A 163 -4.87 -11.22 6.85
CA ASP A 163 -4.24 -11.09 5.53
C ASP A 163 -5.15 -10.34 4.55
N VAL A 164 -4.73 -9.14 4.15
CA VAL A 164 -5.50 -8.26 3.25
C VAL A 164 -5.56 -8.81 1.84
N VAL A 165 -4.60 -9.65 1.42
CA VAL A 165 -4.63 -10.31 0.12
C VAL A 165 -5.74 -11.36 0.10
N SER A 166 -5.87 -12.16 1.17
CA SER A 166 -6.99 -13.09 1.32
C SER A 166 -8.35 -12.39 1.36
N LEU A 167 -8.47 -11.23 2.03
CA LEU A 167 -9.71 -10.46 2.06
C LEU A 167 -10.09 -9.96 0.66
N LEU A 168 -9.13 -9.42 -0.09
CA LEU A 168 -9.33 -9.00 -1.47
C LEU A 168 -9.74 -10.17 -2.37
N ARG A 169 -9.01 -11.30 -2.32
CA ARG A 169 -9.34 -12.51 -3.08
C ARG A 169 -10.77 -13.00 -2.81
N LYS A 170 -11.20 -12.97 -1.53
CA LYS A 170 -12.56 -13.34 -1.14
C LYS A 170 -13.61 -12.39 -1.73
N ALA A 171 -13.37 -11.08 -1.70
CA ALA A 171 -14.28 -10.08 -2.25
C ALA A 171 -14.39 -10.18 -3.79
N ILE A 172 -13.27 -10.41 -4.49
CA ILE A 172 -13.26 -10.64 -5.94
C ILE A 172 -14.06 -11.90 -6.29
N LYS A 173 -13.84 -13.00 -5.57
CA LYS A 173 -14.53 -14.29 -5.83
C LYS A 173 -16.06 -14.22 -5.66
N LYS A 174 -16.58 -13.34 -4.79
CA LYS A 174 -18.04 -13.13 -4.66
C LYS A 174 -18.68 -12.56 -5.93
N ARG A 175 -17.88 -11.98 -6.83
CA ARG A 175 -18.32 -11.30 -8.05
C ARG A 175 -18.07 -12.14 -9.31
N GLU A 176 -17.46 -13.32 -9.18
CA GLU A 176 -17.42 -14.34 -10.23
C GLU A 176 -18.76 -15.09 -10.29
#